data_AF-A0A673HVJ6-F1
#
_entry.id   AF-A0A673HVJ6-F1
#
_cell.length_a   1.000
_cell.length_b   1.000
_cell.length_c   1.000
_cell.angle_alpha   90.00
_cell.angle_beta   90.00
_cell.angle_gamma   90.00
#
_symmetry.space_group_name_H-M   'P 1'
#
loop_
_entity.id
_entity.type
_entity.pdbx_description
1 polymer ?
#
loop_
_entity_poly.entity_id
_entity_poly.type
_entity_poly.pdbx_seq_one_letter_code
_entity_poly.pdbx_strand_id
1 'polypeptide(L)'
;FKTMFHAIFADGCAFLHRIRKKLHDKECTAEYAAFCMTNFVLVLQKETWEGALEYCRTHYNDLASLSTKERMDSALLEITRTETEYVRTGLRFLAGDWFWVNGDDLDYTAWYQNEHPQYPARDLRCGALDKQTKLWTHRNCEEKLSFFCQYGKVQ
;
A
#
# COMPACT_ATOMS: atom_id res chain seq x y z
N PHE A 1 -8.51 20.11 -0.02
CA PHE A 1 -7.45 20.54 -0.94
C PHE A 1 -6.81 19.30 -1.56
N LYS A 2 -7.21 18.89 -2.77
CA LYS A 2 -6.58 17.77 -3.47
C LYS A 2 -6.29 18.18 -4.90
N THR A 3 -5.02 18.10 -5.24
CA THR A 3 -4.36 18.63 -6.42
C THR A 3 -5.00 18.10 -7.69
N MET A 4 -5.43 19.03 -8.56
CA MET A 4 -5.81 18.78 -9.94
C MET A 4 -4.58 18.29 -10.72
N PHE A 5 -4.70 17.17 -11.42
CA PHE A 5 -3.96 17.00 -12.67
C PHE A 5 -4.92 17.35 -13.81
N HIS A 6 -5.08 18.64 -14.06
CA HIS A 6 -5.49 19.12 -15.36
C HIS A 6 -4.26 19.08 -16.26
N ALA A 7 -4.13 18.05 -17.10
CA ALA A 7 -3.23 18.14 -18.23
C ALA A 7 -4.02 18.82 -19.37
N ILE A 8 -4.01 20.15 -19.37
CA ILE A 8 -4.55 20.95 -20.48
C ILE A 8 -3.54 20.82 -21.62
N PHE A 9 -3.81 19.93 -22.57
CA PHE A 9 -3.21 20.01 -23.89
C PHE A 9 -4.11 20.90 -24.75
N ALA A 10 -3.51 21.62 -25.68
CA ALA A 10 -4.09 22.80 -26.31
C ALA A 10 -5.50 22.62 -26.94
N ASP A 11 -5.96 21.39 -27.22
CA ASP A 11 -7.22 21.13 -27.92
C ASP A 11 -8.08 19.97 -27.34
N GLY A 12 -7.88 19.52 -26.09
CA GLY A 12 -8.75 18.48 -25.49
C GLY A 12 -8.38 18.02 -24.07
N CYS A 13 -9.33 17.38 -23.37
CA CYS A 13 -9.11 16.76 -22.07
C CYS A 13 -9.05 15.24 -22.18
N ALA A 14 -8.11 14.62 -21.45
CA ALA A 14 -7.94 13.18 -21.39
C ALA A 14 -8.43 12.63 -20.05
N PHE A 15 -9.17 11.51 -20.09
CA PHE A 15 -9.76 10.87 -18.92
C PHE A 15 -9.36 9.40 -18.85
N LEU A 16 -9.10 8.90 -17.65
CA LEU A 16 -8.72 7.51 -17.41
C LEU A 16 -9.97 6.65 -17.19
N HIS A 17 -10.20 5.65 -18.05
CA HIS A 17 -11.29 4.70 -17.88
C HIS A 17 -10.96 3.68 -16.78
N ARG A 18 -11.60 3.78 -15.61
CA ARG A 18 -11.32 2.99 -14.39
C ARG A 18 -11.07 1.50 -14.62
N ILE A 19 -11.93 0.83 -15.39
CA ILE A 19 -11.83 -0.63 -15.63
C ILE A 19 -10.72 -0.98 -16.63
N ARG A 20 -10.50 -0.11 -17.63
CA ARG A 20 -9.63 -0.41 -18.77
C ARG A 20 -8.23 0.17 -18.61
N LYS A 21 -8.06 1.10 -17.64
CA LYS A 21 -6.83 1.88 -17.43
C LYS A 21 -6.30 2.54 -18.71
N LYS A 22 -7.20 2.86 -19.65
CA LYS A 22 -6.87 3.55 -20.90
C LYS A 22 -7.26 5.03 -20.79
N LEU A 23 -6.43 5.87 -21.36
CA LEU A 23 -6.73 7.28 -21.59
C LEU A 23 -7.67 7.41 -22.78
N HIS A 24 -8.64 8.30 -22.66
CA HIS A 24 -9.61 8.62 -23.70
C HIS A 24 -9.79 10.13 -23.78
N ASP A 25 -9.89 10.64 -24.99
CA ASP A 25 -10.24 12.03 -25.24
C ASP A 25 -11.74 12.24 -24.98
N LYS A 26 -12.07 13.29 -24.23
CA LYS A 26 -13.44 13.73 -23.95
C LYS A 26 -13.50 15.25 -23.78
N GLU A 27 -14.72 15.77 -23.84
CA GLU A 27 -14.99 17.18 -23.58
C GLU A 27 -14.59 17.55 -22.15
N CYS A 28 -13.86 18.67 -22.02
CA CYS A 28 -13.39 19.19 -20.73
C CYS A 28 -14.50 19.63 -19.77
N THR A 29 -15.72 19.80 -20.28
CA THR A 29 -16.91 20.23 -19.52
C THR A 29 -17.62 19.07 -18.82
N ALA A 30 -17.27 17.83 -19.14
CA ALA A 30 -17.90 16.66 -18.55
C ALA A 30 -17.38 16.42 -17.12
N GLU A 31 -18.30 16.38 -16.16
CA GLU A 31 -17.98 16.10 -14.76
C GLU A 31 -17.79 14.59 -14.53
N TYR A 32 -16.59 14.20 -14.11
CA TYR A 32 -16.27 12.82 -13.74
C TYR A 32 -15.69 12.77 -12.32
N ALA A 33 -15.91 11.64 -11.66
CA ALA A 33 -15.27 11.38 -10.37
C ALA A 33 -13.74 11.33 -10.54
N ALA A 34 -13.03 12.10 -9.72
CA ALA A 34 -11.58 11.95 -9.59
C ALA A 34 -11.24 10.56 -9.06
N PHE A 35 -10.30 9.88 -9.70
CA PHE A 35 -9.80 8.58 -9.23
C PHE A 35 -8.34 8.71 -8.80
N CYS A 36 -8.03 8.26 -7.58
CA CYS A 36 -6.64 8.10 -7.14
C CYS A 36 -6.09 6.81 -7.75
N MET A 37 -5.11 6.92 -8.64
CA MET A 37 -4.29 5.76 -9.00
C MET A 37 -3.44 5.40 -7.78
N THR A 38 -3.81 4.32 -7.12
CA THR A 38 -3.01 3.75 -6.05
C THR A 38 -1.84 3.00 -6.63
N ASN A 39 -0.63 3.42 -6.27
CA ASN A 39 0.62 2.81 -6.72
C ASN A 39 0.98 1.59 -5.85
N PHE A 40 0.05 0.68 -5.61
CA PHE A 40 0.35 -0.60 -4.95
C PHE A 40 -0.56 -1.74 -5.45
N VAL A 41 -0.19 -2.97 -5.16
CA VAL A 41 -0.87 -4.20 -5.58
C VAL A 41 -0.80 -5.27 -4.48
N LEU A 42 -1.87 -6.04 -4.34
CA LEU A 42 -1.88 -7.26 -3.52
C LEU A 42 -1.31 -8.44 -4.33
N VAL A 43 -0.32 -9.11 -3.77
CA VAL A 43 0.24 -10.36 -4.27
C VAL A 43 -0.28 -11.51 -3.41
N LEU A 44 -0.93 -12.49 -4.04
CA LEU A 44 -1.57 -13.63 -3.36
C LEU A 44 -0.60 -14.78 -3.03
N GLN A 45 0.64 -14.71 -3.52
CA GLN A 45 1.71 -15.64 -3.13
C GLN A 45 2.04 -15.46 -1.65
N LYS A 46 2.31 -16.56 -0.95
CA LYS A 46 2.60 -16.56 0.49
C LYS A 46 4.11 -16.61 0.70
N GLU A 47 4.68 -15.56 1.25
CA GLU A 47 6.11 -15.46 1.53
C GLU A 47 6.41 -14.98 2.96
N THR A 48 7.65 -15.23 3.41
CA THR A 48 8.21 -14.58 4.61
C THR A 48 8.35 -13.07 4.36
N TRP A 49 8.66 -12.29 5.40
CA TRP A 49 8.85 -10.85 5.20
C TRP A 49 10.00 -10.56 4.23
N GLU A 50 11.14 -11.22 4.42
CA GLU A 50 12.31 -11.12 3.56
C GLU A 50 12.01 -11.59 2.13
N GLY A 51 11.30 -12.71 1.96
CA GLY A 51 10.93 -13.22 0.63
C GLY A 51 9.96 -12.28 -0.10
N ALA A 52 8.99 -11.72 0.62
CA ALA A 52 8.09 -10.70 0.07
C ALA A 52 8.86 -9.44 -0.37
N LEU A 53 9.84 -9.00 0.43
CA LEU A 53 10.68 -7.84 0.12
C LEU A 53 11.46 -8.05 -1.17
N GLU A 54 12.13 -9.19 -1.29
CA GLU A 54 12.87 -9.56 -2.50
C GLU A 54 11.95 -9.63 -3.72
N TYR A 55 10.78 -10.26 -3.57
CA TYR A 55 9.80 -10.36 -4.65
C TYR A 55 9.34 -8.97 -5.10
N CYS A 56 8.96 -8.09 -4.18
CA CYS A 56 8.48 -6.75 -4.54
C CYS A 56 9.59 -5.90 -5.19
N ARG A 57 10.84 -6.02 -4.75
CA ARG A 57 11.96 -5.29 -5.38
C ARG A 57 12.36 -5.85 -6.74
N THR A 58 12.08 -7.13 -6.99
CA THR A 58 12.36 -7.79 -8.28
C THR A 58 11.29 -7.50 -9.31
N HIS A 59 10.01 -7.53 -8.91
CA HIS A 59 8.87 -7.44 -9.83
C HIS A 59 8.16 -6.08 -9.83
N TYR A 60 8.39 -5.28 -8.80
CA TYR A 60 7.79 -3.96 -8.58
C TYR A 60 8.88 -2.99 -8.11
N ASN A 61 8.60 -2.09 -7.19
CA ASN A 61 9.59 -1.18 -6.62
C ASN A 61 10.02 -1.59 -5.20
N ASP A 62 9.08 -1.77 -4.28
CA ASP A 62 9.39 -2.20 -2.91
C ASP A 62 8.14 -2.81 -2.24
N LEU A 63 8.25 -3.33 -1.02
CA LEU A 63 7.08 -3.61 -0.18
C LEU A 63 6.31 -2.30 0.07
N ALA A 64 4.99 -2.38 0.03
CA ALA A 64 4.15 -1.21 0.21
C ALA A 64 4.15 -0.75 1.67
N SER A 65 4.32 0.56 1.87
CA SER A 65 3.84 1.23 3.07
C SER A 65 2.33 1.48 3.00
N LEU A 66 1.71 1.72 4.16
CA LEU A 66 0.32 2.17 4.28
C LEU A 66 0.27 3.56 4.91
N SER A 67 1.24 4.42 4.58
CA SER A 67 1.51 5.71 5.23
C SER A 67 0.50 6.83 4.96
N THR A 68 -0.62 6.56 4.30
CA THR A 68 -1.70 7.54 4.12
C THR A 68 -3.06 6.89 4.21
N LYS A 69 -4.09 7.69 4.51
CA LYS A 69 -5.49 7.23 4.52
C LYS A 69 -5.89 6.59 3.19
N GLU A 70 -5.47 7.15 2.06
CA GLU A 70 -5.81 6.64 0.72
C GLU A 70 -5.20 5.25 0.46
N ARG A 71 -3.95 5.04 0.90
CA ARG A 71 -3.30 3.73 0.79
C ARG A 71 -3.96 2.71 1.69
N MET A 72 -4.30 3.11 2.92
CA MET A 72 -5.01 2.25 3.86
C MET A 72 -6.39 1.85 3.34
N ASP A 73 -7.22 2.81 2.91
CA ASP A 73 -8.58 2.55 2.40
C ASP A 73 -8.54 1.60 1.19
N SER A 74 -7.54 1.77 0.32
CA SER A 74 -7.34 0.90 -0.84
C SER A 74 -6.86 -0.50 -0.45
N ALA A 75 -5.96 -0.60 0.54
CA ALA A 75 -5.49 -1.90 1.02
C ALA A 75 -6.64 -2.69 1.64
N LEU A 76 -7.52 -2.03 2.41
CA LEU A 76 -8.72 -2.63 2.99
C LEU A 76 -9.69 -3.18 1.95
N LEU A 77 -9.76 -2.58 0.76
CA LEU A 77 -10.54 -3.13 -0.35
C LEU A 77 -9.89 -4.42 -0.88
N GLU A 78 -8.58 -4.39 -1.11
CA GLU A 78 -7.85 -5.49 -1.73
C GLU A 78 -7.67 -6.71 -0.81
N ILE A 79 -7.47 -6.55 0.51
CA ILE A 79 -7.27 -7.68 1.45
C ILE A 79 -8.43 -8.67 1.48
N THR A 80 -9.60 -8.28 1.00
CA THR A 80 -10.76 -9.19 0.88
C THR A 80 -10.49 -10.37 -0.04
N ARG A 81 -9.57 -10.19 -1.01
CA ARG A 81 -9.19 -11.17 -2.05
C ARG A 81 -8.23 -12.24 -1.58
N THR A 82 -7.53 -12.05 -0.45
CA THR A 82 -6.62 -13.05 0.11
C THR A 82 -7.35 -13.98 1.08
N GLU A 83 -6.90 -15.23 1.11
CA GLU A 83 -7.30 -16.24 2.11
C GLU A 83 -6.54 -16.07 3.44
N THR A 84 -5.39 -15.39 3.44
CA THR A 84 -4.64 -15.13 4.67
C THR A 84 -5.37 -14.11 5.54
N GLU A 85 -5.37 -14.33 6.86
CA GLU A 85 -5.94 -13.39 7.83
C GLU A 85 -5.12 -12.10 7.92
N TYR A 86 -3.81 -12.21 7.73
CA TYR A 86 -2.86 -11.10 7.74
C TYR A 86 -2.25 -10.91 6.35
N VAL A 87 -1.89 -9.66 6.03
CA VAL A 87 -1.19 -9.31 4.79
C VAL A 87 0.05 -8.50 5.12
N ARG A 88 1.22 -8.95 4.66
CA ARG A 88 2.49 -8.29 4.94
C ARG A 88 2.58 -6.91 4.30
N THR A 89 3.20 -6.01 5.03
CA THR A 89 3.49 -4.64 4.61
C THR A 89 4.98 -4.34 4.85
N GLY A 90 5.48 -3.22 4.30
CA GLY A 90 6.88 -2.82 4.45
C GLY A 90 7.28 -2.40 5.86
N LEU A 91 6.38 -2.51 6.84
CA LEU A 91 6.60 -2.06 8.21
C LEU A 91 7.55 -3.02 8.93
N ARG A 92 8.62 -2.49 9.53
CA ARG A 92 9.62 -3.29 10.24
C ARG A 92 10.10 -2.58 11.49
N PHE A 93 10.35 -3.34 12.54
CA PHE A 93 11.01 -2.86 13.76
C PHE A 93 12.52 -3.12 13.67
N LEU A 94 13.32 -2.04 13.68
CA LEU A 94 14.79 -2.10 13.66
C LEU A 94 15.34 -0.89 14.42
N ALA A 95 16.52 -1.04 15.01
CA ALA A 95 17.21 0.05 15.71
C ALA A 95 16.39 0.74 16.81
N GLY A 96 15.39 0.06 17.38
CA GLY A 96 14.58 0.57 18.48
C GLY A 96 13.26 1.23 18.07
N ASP A 97 12.94 1.26 16.77
CA ASP A 97 11.68 1.88 16.30
C ASP A 97 11.09 1.17 15.07
N TRP A 98 9.84 1.53 14.74
CA TRP A 98 9.13 1.11 13.53
C TRP A 98 9.35 2.08 12.38
N PHE A 99 9.57 1.54 11.19
CA PHE A 99 9.70 2.33 9.96
C PHE A 99 9.20 1.55 8.77
N TRP A 100 8.87 2.27 7.70
CA TRP A 100 8.60 1.67 6.41
C TRP A 100 9.91 1.43 5.66
N VAL A 101 10.16 0.18 5.22
CA VAL A 101 11.41 -0.19 4.52
C VAL A 101 11.62 0.58 3.21
N ASN A 102 10.54 1.08 2.62
CA ASN A 102 10.57 1.89 1.41
C ASN A 102 10.96 3.37 1.66
N GLY A 103 11.16 3.76 2.92
CA GLY A 103 11.54 5.11 3.33
C GLY A 103 10.42 6.14 3.40
N ASP A 104 9.15 5.74 3.27
CA ASP A 104 8.03 6.67 3.52
C ASP A 104 7.88 6.96 5.03
N ASP A 105 7.36 8.15 5.36
CA ASP A 105 7.14 8.58 6.73
C ASP A 105 6.04 7.77 7.45
N LEU A 106 6.12 7.70 8.79
CA LEU A 106 5.16 7.01 9.66
C LEU A 106 4.11 7.98 10.26
N ASP A 107 3.82 9.10 9.58
CA ASP A 107 2.89 10.14 10.08
C ASP A 107 1.44 9.64 10.23
N TYR A 108 1.03 8.74 9.34
CA TYR A 108 -0.23 8.02 9.47
C TYR A 108 -0.01 6.78 10.32
N THR A 109 -0.93 6.51 11.25
CA THR A 109 -0.90 5.29 12.07
C THR A 109 -2.26 4.62 12.08
N ALA A 110 -2.25 3.29 12.02
CA ALA A 110 -3.45 2.47 12.16
C ALA A 110 -3.22 1.33 13.17
N TRP A 111 -2.52 1.62 14.26
CA TRP A 111 -2.35 0.67 15.35
C TRP A 111 -3.56 0.66 16.30
N TYR A 112 -3.74 -0.43 17.05
CA TYR A 112 -4.76 -0.47 18.09
C TYR A 112 -4.53 0.65 19.11
N GLN A 113 -5.57 1.46 19.36
CA GLN A 113 -5.50 2.66 20.22
C GLN A 113 -4.41 3.67 19.84
N ASN A 114 -3.91 3.62 18.60
CA ASN A 114 -2.74 4.37 18.13
C ASN A 114 -1.44 4.06 18.90
N GLU A 115 -1.35 2.88 19.51
CA GLU A 115 -0.17 2.44 20.24
C GLU A 115 0.53 1.29 19.52
N HIS A 116 1.82 1.46 19.23
CA HIS A 116 2.66 0.42 18.64
C HIS A 116 3.52 -0.28 19.70
N PRO A 117 3.90 -1.55 19.48
CA PRO A 117 4.82 -2.24 20.37
C PRO A 117 6.17 -1.52 20.42
N GLN A 118 6.62 -1.12 21.61
CA GLN A 118 7.91 -0.45 21.82
C GLN A 118 9.07 -1.44 21.85
N TYR A 119 8.83 -2.65 22.36
CA TYR A 119 9.85 -3.71 22.52
C TYR A 119 9.31 -5.07 22.07
N PRO A 120 8.93 -5.24 20.80
CA PRO A 120 8.46 -6.52 20.31
C PRO A 120 9.56 -7.60 20.43
N ALA A 121 9.12 -8.84 20.71
CA ALA A 121 9.97 -10.02 20.66
C ALA A 121 10.67 -10.13 19.30
N ARG A 122 11.85 -10.78 19.26
CA ARG A 122 12.73 -10.75 18.07
C ARG A 122 12.06 -11.23 16.78
N ASP A 123 11.22 -12.24 16.89
CA ASP A 123 10.47 -12.82 15.79
C ASP A 123 9.30 -11.94 15.37
N LEU A 124 8.70 -11.18 16.30
CA LEU A 124 7.53 -10.32 16.13
C LEU A 124 7.86 -8.90 15.61
N ARG A 125 8.84 -8.76 14.71
CA ARG A 125 9.38 -7.46 14.26
C ARG A 125 8.94 -7.04 12.86
N CYS A 126 7.98 -7.75 12.28
CA CYS A 126 7.47 -7.48 10.96
C CYS A 126 6.00 -7.07 11.03
N GLY A 127 5.62 -5.98 10.37
CA GLY A 127 4.25 -5.50 10.38
C GLY A 127 3.40 -6.12 9.28
N ALA A 128 2.11 -6.24 9.58
CA ALA A 128 1.08 -6.71 8.67
C ALA A 128 -0.22 -5.92 8.89
N LEU A 129 -1.10 -5.94 7.89
CA LEU A 129 -2.48 -5.50 8.00
C LEU A 129 -3.34 -6.70 8.41
N ASP A 130 -4.09 -6.56 9.49
CA ASP A 130 -5.07 -7.53 9.97
C ASP A 130 -6.42 -7.31 9.27
N LYS A 131 -6.93 -8.36 8.63
CA LYS A 131 -8.20 -8.33 7.89
C LYS A 131 -9.42 -8.18 8.78
N GLN A 132 -9.38 -8.69 10.01
CA GLN A 132 -10.51 -8.61 10.94
C GLN A 132 -10.57 -7.23 11.59
N THR A 133 -9.47 -6.81 12.22
CA THR A 133 -9.44 -5.55 12.96
C THR A 133 -9.28 -4.33 12.06
N LYS A 134 -8.81 -4.52 10.82
CA LYS A 134 -8.48 -3.45 9.86
C LYS A 134 -7.38 -2.53 10.39
N LEU A 135 -6.53 -3.04 11.26
CA LEU A 135 -5.45 -2.33 11.92
C LEU A 135 -4.11 -3.00 11.58
N TRP A 136 -3.02 -2.27 11.80
CA TRP A 136 -1.68 -2.82 11.74
C TRP A 136 -1.42 -3.66 12.96
N THR A 137 -0.68 -4.74 12.75
CA THR A 137 -0.25 -5.66 13.80
C THR A 137 1.16 -6.13 13.54
N HIS A 138 1.85 -6.53 14.60
CA HIS A 138 3.17 -7.13 14.51
C HIS A 138 3.03 -8.65 14.39
N ARG A 139 3.82 -9.26 13.52
CA ARG A 139 3.78 -10.68 13.18
C ARG A 139 5.17 -11.27 13.13
N ASN A 140 5.20 -12.60 13.20
CA ASN A 140 6.42 -13.36 13.03
C ASN A 140 6.96 -13.14 11.60
N CYS A 141 8.22 -12.74 11.44
CA CYS A 141 8.83 -12.48 10.12
C CYS A 141 8.92 -13.73 9.22
N GLU A 142 8.88 -14.93 9.80
CA GLU A 142 8.91 -16.22 9.06
C GLU A 142 7.52 -16.72 8.66
N GLU A 143 6.44 -16.08 9.11
CA GLU A 143 5.07 -16.46 8.73
C GLU A 143 4.82 -16.29 7.23
N LYS A 144 4.38 -17.31 6.50
CA LYS A 144 4.14 -17.17 5.06
C LYS A 144 2.78 -16.53 4.81
N LEU A 145 2.77 -15.29 4.32
CA LEU A 145 1.57 -14.47 4.15
C LEU A 145 1.54 -13.84 2.75
N SER A 146 0.34 -13.57 2.25
CA SER A 146 0.16 -12.65 1.12
C SER A 146 0.69 -11.27 1.48
N PHE A 147 1.05 -10.45 0.48
CA PHE A 147 1.77 -9.20 0.73
C PHE A 147 1.43 -8.09 -0.26
N PHE A 148 1.63 -6.85 0.16
CA PHE A 148 1.46 -5.68 -0.70
C PHE A 148 2.79 -5.19 -1.27
N CYS A 149 2.86 -5.04 -2.59
CA CYS A 149 3.98 -4.37 -3.26
C CYS A 149 3.56 -2.98 -3.72
N GLN A 150 4.48 -2.02 -3.73
CA GLN A 150 4.28 -0.72 -4.36
C GLN A 150 4.93 -0.65 -5.73
N TYR A 151 4.28 0.07 -6.64
CA TYR A 151 4.87 0.45 -7.92
C TYR A 151 5.86 1.61 -7.73
N GLY A 152 6.79 1.78 -8.67
CA GLY A 152 7.74 2.90 -8.65
C GLY A 152 7.02 4.25 -8.72
N LYS A 153 7.59 5.28 -8.09
CA LYS A 153 7.17 6.66 -8.30
C LYS A 153 7.56 7.02 -9.74
N VAL A 154 6.59 7.37 -10.58
CA VAL A 154 6.88 7.95 -11.90
C VAL A 154 7.54 9.30 -11.61
N GLN A 155 8.79 9.44 -12.07
CA GLN A 155 9.61 10.65 -11.92
C GLN A 155 9.22 11.69 -12.96
#